data_AF-A0A9Q0D318-F1
#
_entry.id   AF-A0A9Q0D318-F1
#
_cell.length_a   1.000
_cell.length_b   1.000
_cell.length_c   1.000
_cell.angle_alpha   90.00
_cell.angle_beta   90.00
_cell.angle_gamma   90.00
#
_symmetry.space_group_name_H-M   'P 1'
#
loop_
_entity.id
_entity.type
_entity.pdbx_description
1 polymer ?
#
loop_
_entity_poly.entity_id
_entity_poly.type
_entity_poly.pdbx_seq_one_letter_code
_entity_poly.pdbx_strand_id
1 'polypeptide(L)'
;VTVHYDQEDGAVIPRRVHTVVVSVQHDDFINLEEQKAVLKEKVVKAVVPAKYLDDKTVYHLQPSGRFVIGGPQGDAGVTGRKIIVDTYGGWGAHGGGAFSGKDYTKVDRSAAYAARWVAKSLVKAKLCRRVLVQ
;
A
#
# COMPACT_ATOMS: atom_id res chain seq x y z
N VAL A 1 5.86 1.00 -2.13
CA VAL A 1 6.63 2.09 -1.47
C VAL A 1 7.50 1.44 -0.41
N THR A 2 8.80 1.73 -0.42
CA THR A 2 9.76 1.27 0.60
C THR A 2 10.08 2.44 1.51
N VAL A 3 9.94 2.24 2.82
CA VAL A 3 10.12 3.29 3.83
C VAL A 3 11.21 2.85 4.80
N HIS A 4 12.09 3.79 5.15
CA HIS A 4 13.09 3.59 6.19
C HIS A 4 12.47 3.95 7.55
N TYR A 5 12.58 3.04 8.51
CA TYR A 5 12.04 3.18 9.86
C TYR A 5 13.14 3.04 10.89
N ASP A 6 13.02 3.84 11.95
CA ASP A 6 13.66 3.54 13.23
C ASP A 6 12.69 2.79 14.14
N GLN A 7 13.24 2.12 15.15
CA GLN A 7 12.46 1.51 16.22
C GLN A 7 12.81 2.13 17.57
N GLU A 8 11.79 2.39 18.37
CA GLU A 8 11.91 2.93 19.72
C GLU A 8 10.85 2.26 20.59
N ASP A 9 11.28 1.48 21.59
CA ASP A 9 10.40 0.74 22.52
C ASP A 9 9.29 -0.06 21.80
N GLY A 10 9.65 -0.74 20.70
CA GLY A 10 8.75 -1.54 19.88
C GLY A 10 7.83 -0.74 18.94
N ALA A 11 7.80 0.60 19.02
CA ALA A 11 7.14 1.46 18.05
C ALA A 11 8.02 1.68 16.81
N VAL A 12 7.39 1.88 15.65
CA VAL A 12 8.09 2.18 14.38
C VAL A 12 7.89 3.63 14.00
N ILE A 13 8.99 4.33 13.72
CA ILE A 13 9.00 5.76 13.44
C ILE A 13 9.52 5.96 12.01
N PRO A 14 8.67 6.42 11.05
CA PRO A 14 9.11 6.62 9.68
C PRO A 14 10.09 7.79 9.61
N ARG A 15 11.24 7.57 8.96
CA ARG A 15 12.26 8.61 8.74
C ARG A 15 12.20 9.22 7.36
N ARG A 16 12.16 8.38 6.34
CA ARG A 16 12.11 8.80 4.94
C ARG A 16 11.54 7.71 4.04
N VAL A 17 11.06 8.12 2.87
CA VAL A 17 10.76 7.19 1.78
C VAL A 17 12.06 6.84 1.08
N HIS A 18 12.41 5.56 1.09
CA HIS A 18 13.60 5.05 0.44
C HIS A 18 13.38 4.89 -1.07
N THR A 19 12.29 4.23 -1.46
CA THR A 19 11.99 3.93 -2.86
C THR A 19 10.50 4.05 -3.15
N VAL A 20 10.18 4.66 -4.28
CA VAL A 20 8.83 4.68 -4.85
C VAL A 20 8.85 3.91 -6.16
N VAL A 21 7.91 2.99 -6.33
CA VAL A 21 7.68 2.26 -7.58
C VAL A 21 6.25 2.53 -8.01
N VAL A 22 6.07 2.94 -9.26
CA VAL A 22 4.76 3.12 -9.89
C VAL A 22 4.80 2.55 -11.29
N SER A 23 3.89 1.62 -11.56
CA SER A 23 3.56 1.14 -12.91
C SER A 23 2.07 1.35 -13.12
N VAL A 24 1.70 2.11 -14.14
CA VAL A 24 0.32 2.41 -14.52
C VAL A 24 0.13 2.14 -16.01
N GLN A 25 -1.00 1.56 -16.37
CA GLN A 25 -1.38 1.39 -17.77
C GLN A 25 -1.58 2.76 -18.41
N HIS A 26 -1.23 2.91 -19.69
CA HIS A 26 -1.33 4.18 -20.41
C HIS A 26 -1.70 3.97 -21.88
N ASP A 27 -2.21 5.02 -22.53
CA ASP A 27 -2.42 5.02 -23.97
C ASP A 27 -1.09 5.08 -24.74
N ASP A 28 -1.08 4.61 -25.99
CA ASP A 28 0.14 4.41 -26.77
C ASP A 28 0.83 5.68 -27.26
N PHE A 29 0.14 6.82 -27.23
CA PHE A 29 0.62 8.12 -27.70
C PHE A 29 1.34 8.96 -26.62
N ILE A 30 1.29 8.58 -25.34
CA ILE A 30 1.97 9.34 -24.27
C ILE A 30 3.42 8.88 -24.16
N ASN A 31 4.37 9.81 -24.28
CA ASN A 31 5.79 9.50 -24.18
C ASN A 31 6.22 9.19 -22.72
N LEU A 32 7.25 8.35 -22.56
CA LEU A 32 7.69 7.84 -21.25
C LEU A 32 8.17 8.94 -20.30
N GLU A 33 8.86 9.97 -20.79
CA GLU A 33 9.42 11.03 -19.94
C GLU A 33 8.33 11.94 -19.37
N GLU A 34 7.30 12.25 -20.17
CA GLU A 34 6.11 12.95 -19.70
C GLU A 34 5.37 12.13 -18.63
N GLN A 35 5.20 10.81 -18.84
CA GLN A 35 4.60 9.94 -17.83
C GLN A 35 5.38 9.99 -16.52
N LYS A 36 6.71 9.85 -16.56
CA LYS A 36 7.56 9.93 -15.36
C LYS A 36 7.43 11.28 -14.65
N ALA A 37 7.43 12.39 -15.40
CA ALA A 37 7.28 13.73 -14.84
C ALA A 37 5.92 13.92 -14.16
N VAL A 38 4.83 13.53 -14.83
CA VAL A 38 3.47 13.62 -14.28
C VAL A 38 3.30 12.74 -13.04
N LEU A 39 3.77 11.49 -13.09
CA LEU A 39 3.73 10.59 -11.93
C LEU A 39 4.50 11.16 -10.74
N LYS A 40 5.69 11.74 -10.96
CA LYS A 40 6.47 12.35 -9.88
C LYS A 40 5.78 13.58 -9.29
N GLU A 41 5.39 14.53 -10.13
CA GLU A 41 4.90 15.84 -9.69
C GLU A 41 3.44 15.84 -9.23
N LYS A 42 2.57 15.13 -9.96
CA LYS A 42 1.11 15.18 -9.74
C LYS A 42 0.60 14.04 -8.87
N VAL A 43 1.36 12.95 -8.72
CA VAL A 43 0.95 11.79 -7.92
C VAL A 43 1.84 11.64 -6.69
N VAL A 44 3.13 11.42 -6.85
CA VAL A 44 4.02 11.11 -5.72
C VAL A 44 4.16 12.31 -4.78
N LYS A 45 4.50 13.49 -5.31
CA LYS A 45 4.64 14.71 -4.49
C LYS A 45 3.31 15.24 -3.93
N ALA A 46 2.19 14.90 -4.57
CA ALA A 46 0.87 15.29 -4.08
C ALA A 46 0.42 14.48 -2.87
N VAL A 47 0.87 13.22 -2.75
CA VAL A 47 0.40 12.29 -1.72
C VAL A 47 1.43 12.07 -0.61
N VAL A 48 2.72 11.99 -0.95
CA VAL A 48 3.78 11.74 0.04
C VAL A 48 4.17 13.07 0.69
N PRO A 49 4.10 13.21 2.03
CA PRO A 49 4.55 14.42 2.70
C PRO A 49 5.99 14.77 2.36
N ALA A 50 6.24 16.03 1.96
CA ALA A 50 7.54 16.49 1.47
C ALA A 50 8.69 16.20 2.44
N LYS A 51 8.44 16.24 3.76
CA LYS A 51 9.42 15.91 4.81
C LYS A 51 10.01 14.50 4.74
N TYR A 52 9.39 13.58 3.99
CA TYR A 52 9.89 12.21 3.80
C TYR A 52 10.55 11.98 2.45
N LEU A 53 10.55 12.99 1.56
CA LEU A 53 11.18 12.93 0.25
C LEU A 53 12.49 13.73 0.29
N ASP A 54 13.56 13.12 -0.19
CA ASP A 54 14.88 13.75 -0.28
C ASP A 54 15.57 13.44 -1.61
N ASP A 55 16.75 14.03 -1.80
CA ASP A 55 17.61 13.84 -2.97
C ASP A 55 18.03 12.38 -3.19
N LYS A 56 17.99 11.57 -2.13
CA LYS A 56 18.32 10.13 -2.14
C LYS A 56 17.10 9.24 -2.34
N THR A 57 15.89 9.78 -2.49
CA THR A 57 14.70 8.95 -2.74
C THR A 57 14.79 8.36 -4.15
N VAL A 58 14.73 7.02 -4.24
CA VAL A 58 14.80 6.31 -5.51
C VAL A 58 13.41 6.24 -6.14
N TYR A 59 13.31 6.55 -7.44
CA TYR A 59 12.07 6.53 -8.19
C TYR A 59 12.14 5.56 -9.37
N HIS A 60 11.33 4.49 -9.33
CA HIS A 60 11.07 3.60 -10.46
C HIS A 60 9.68 3.91 -11.01
N LEU A 61 9.60 4.86 -11.94
CA LEU A 61 8.35 5.30 -12.56
C LEU A 61 8.27 4.74 -13.99
N GLN A 62 7.23 3.95 -14.26
CA GLN A 62 7.08 3.18 -15.51
C GLN A 62 8.32 2.34 -15.85
N PRO A 63 8.84 1.52 -14.92
CA PRO A 63 10.11 0.80 -15.12
C PRO A 63 10.08 -0.21 -16.29
N SER A 64 8.89 -0.70 -16.70
CA SER A 64 8.75 -1.55 -17.87
C SER A 64 8.92 -0.79 -19.20
N GLY A 65 8.93 0.54 -19.17
CA GLY A 65 9.03 1.42 -20.34
C GLY A 65 7.73 1.55 -21.13
N ARG A 66 7.02 0.44 -21.37
CA ARG A 66 5.73 0.42 -22.08
C ARG A 66 4.72 -0.46 -21.35
N PHE A 67 3.53 0.08 -21.09
CA PHE A 67 2.43 -0.64 -20.45
C PHE A 67 1.08 -0.22 -21.06
N VAL A 68 0.87 -0.57 -22.34
CA VAL A 68 -0.37 -0.25 -23.07
C VAL A 68 -1.44 -1.31 -22.88
N ILE A 69 -1.06 -2.59 -22.97
CA ILE A 69 -1.97 -3.71 -22.75
C ILE A 69 -2.02 -3.99 -21.24
N GLY A 70 -3.20 -3.95 -20.66
CA GLY A 70 -3.43 -4.16 -19.24
C GLY A 70 -4.84 -4.72 -18.96
N GLY A 71 -5.26 -4.67 -17.70
CA GLY A 71 -6.50 -5.28 -17.27
C GLY A 71 -6.53 -6.80 -17.53
N PRO A 72 -7.73 -7.40 -17.70
CA PRO A 72 -7.88 -8.84 -17.94
C PRO A 72 -7.20 -9.36 -19.21
N GLN A 73 -6.90 -8.48 -20.18
CA GLN A 73 -6.15 -8.84 -21.38
C GLN A 73 -4.68 -9.15 -21.06
N GLY A 74 -4.11 -8.47 -20.05
CA GLY A 74 -2.70 -8.62 -19.67
C GLY A 74 -2.46 -9.58 -18.51
N ASP A 75 -3.42 -9.75 -17.59
CA ASP A 75 -3.29 -10.64 -16.43
C ASP A 75 -4.68 -11.11 -15.94
N ALA A 76 -4.83 -12.41 -15.68
CA ALA A 76 -6.09 -13.00 -15.24
C ALA A 76 -6.41 -12.60 -13.79
N GLY A 77 -7.55 -11.94 -13.58
CA GLY A 77 -8.02 -11.52 -12.26
C GLY A 77 -8.86 -12.58 -11.55
N VAL A 78 -8.64 -12.74 -10.24
CA VAL A 78 -9.46 -13.60 -9.37
C VAL A 78 -9.73 -12.89 -8.05
N THR A 79 -10.96 -13.02 -7.54
CA THR A 79 -11.36 -12.50 -6.21
C THR A 79 -10.46 -13.04 -5.11
N GLY A 80 -10.07 -12.19 -4.16
CA GLY A 80 -9.28 -12.61 -2.99
C GLY A 80 -7.78 -12.83 -3.26
N ARG A 81 -7.24 -12.32 -4.36
CA ARG A 81 -5.80 -12.41 -4.68
C ARG A 81 -4.97 -11.20 -4.25
N LYS A 82 -5.57 -10.26 -3.50
CA LYS A 82 -4.91 -9.03 -3.01
C LYS A 82 -5.05 -8.86 -1.48
N ILE A 83 -5.20 -9.95 -0.74
CA ILE A 83 -5.50 -9.91 0.72
C ILE A 83 -4.51 -9.11 1.57
N ILE A 84 -3.21 -9.09 1.21
CA ILE A 84 -2.21 -8.29 1.92
C ILE A 84 -2.31 -6.80 1.56
N VAL A 85 -2.75 -6.48 0.34
CA VAL A 85 -3.07 -5.11 -0.08
C VAL A 85 -4.35 -4.63 0.61
N ASP A 86 -5.35 -5.49 0.74
CA ASP A 86 -6.62 -5.19 1.42
C ASP A 86 -6.46 -4.94 2.92
N THR A 87 -5.35 -5.38 3.52
CA THR A 87 -5.13 -5.31 4.98
C THR A 87 -4.02 -4.34 5.34
N TYR A 88 -2.84 -4.87 5.68
CA TYR A 88 -1.82 -4.10 6.39
C TYR A 88 -0.48 -4.05 5.64
N GLY A 89 -0.45 -4.42 4.35
CA GLY A 89 0.74 -4.29 3.51
C GLY A 89 1.94 -5.08 4.01
N GLY A 90 1.71 -6.22 4.66
CA GLY A 90 2.72 -7.09 5.25
C GLY A 90 3.00 -6.84 6.73
N TRP A 91 2.45 -5.78 7.32
CA TRP A 91 2.56 -5.52 8.76
C TRP A 91 1.52 -6.31 9.57
N GLY A 92 1.81 -6.59 10.83
CA GLY A 92 0.92 -7.38 11.69
C GLY A 92 0.89 -8.84 11.23
N ALA A 93 -0.31 -9.36 10.97
CA ALA A 93 -0.51 -10.72 10.45
C ALA A 93 -1.79 -10.80 9.61
N HIS A 94 -1.99 -11.93 8.92
CA HIS A 94 -3.17 -12.20 8.12
C HIS A 94 -3.60 -13.67 8.29
N GLY A 95 -4.89 -13.92 8.59
CA GLY A 95 -5.42 -15.27 8.83
C GLY A 95 -5.70 -16.11 7.57
N GLY A 96 -5.66 -15.49 6.39
CA GLY A 96 -5.74 -16.14 5.07
C GLY A 96 -7.06 -15.93 4.33
N GLY A 97 -8.15 -15.62 5.03
CA GLY A 97 -9.46 -15.39 4.43
C GLY A 97 -9.56 -14.10 3.61
N ALA A 98 -10.07 -14.20 2.38
CA ALA A 98 -10.41 -13.03 1.55
C ALA A 98 -11.69 -12.33 2.03
N PHE A 99 -11.83 -11.02 1.76
CA PHE A 99 -13.01 -10.24 2.15
C PHE A 99 -14.08 -10.14 1.07
N SER A 100 -13.73 -9.79 -0.17
CA SER A 100 -14.68 -9.51 -1.25
C SER A 100 -15.58 -10.72 -1.58
N GLY A 101 -16.86 -10.46 -1.87
CA GLY A 101 -17.86 -11.50 -2.20
C GLY A 101 -18.49 -12.23 -1.02
N LYS A 102 -18.21 -11.82 0.22
CA LYS A 102 -18.75 -12.46 1.44
C LYS A 102 -19.70 -11.54 2.21
N ASP A 103 -20.84 -12.04 2.64
CA ASP A 103 -21.73 -11.30 3.57
C ASP A 103 -21.16 -11.30 5.00
N TYR A 104 -21.78 -10.53 5.90
CA TYR A 104 -21.26 -10.29 7.26
C TYR A 104 -21.23 -11.55 8.14
N THR A 105 -21.98 -12.62 7.78
CA THR A 105 -21.94 -13.89 8.54
C THR A 105 -20.62 -14.63 8.36
N LYS A 106 -19.79 -14.26 7.37
CA LYS A 106 -18.50 -14.90 7.11
C LYS A 106 -17.43 -14.17 7.92
N VAL A 107 -16.96 -14.86 8.96
CA VAL A 107 -16.03 -14.30 9.97
C VAL A 107 -14.71 -13.82 9.39
N ASP A 108 -14.27 -14.35 8.25
CA ASP A 108 -13.11 -13.84 7.51
C ASP A 108 -13.21 -12.31 7.29
N ARG A 109 -14.41 -11.79 7.02
CA ARG A 109 -14.65 -10.36 6.85
C ARG A 109 -15.03 -9.69 8.16
N SER A 110 -16.08 -10.16 8.82
CA SER A 110 -16.66 -9.45 9.99
C SER A 110 -15.73 -9.47 11.21
N ALA A 111 -15.10 -10.61 11.51
CA ALA A 111 -14.18 -10.70 12.64
C ALA A 111 -12.86 -9.97 12.37
N ALA A 112 -12.35 -9.98 11.14
CA ALA A 112 -11.18 -9.17 10.76
C ALA A 112 -11.46 -7.66 10.93
N TYR A 113 -12.67 -7.21 10.57
CA TYR A 113 -13.09 -5.82 10.77
C TYR A 113 -13.24 -5.47 12.25
N ALA A 114 -13.81 -6.37 13.06
CA ALA A 114 -13.90 -6.20 14.50
C ALA A 114 -12.50 -6.15 15.16
N ALA A 115 -11.59 -7.04 14.77
CA ALA A 115 -10.20 -7.03 15.25
C ALA A 115 -9.47 -5.73 14.88
N ARG A 116 -9.70 -5.20 13.67
CA ARG A 116 -9.19 -3.88 13.27
C ARG A 116 -9.75 -2.77 14.16
N TRP A 117 -11.05 -2.80 14.46
CA TRP A 117 -11.69 -1.83 15.34
C TRP A 117 -11.11 -1.87 16.76
N VAL A 118 -10.95 -3.06 17.33
CA VAL A 118 -10.33 -3.26 18.64
C VAL A 118 -8.90 -2.72 18.65
N ALA A 119 -8.05 -3.14 17.70
CA ALA A 119 -6.66 -2.69 17.60
C ALA A 119 -6.54 -1.17 17.50
N LYS A 120 -7.37 -0.54 16.66
CA LYS A 120 -7.40 0.93 16.50
C LYS A 120 -7.83 1.62 17.80
N SER A 121 -8.82 1.06 18.49
CA SER A 121 -9.36 1.62 19.74
C SER A 121 -8.33 1.58 20.86
N LEU A 122 -7.60 0.47 21.03
CA LEU A 122 -6.53 0.34 22.02
C LEU A 122 -5.41 1.37 21.82
N VAL A 123 -4.98 1.59 20.57
CA VAL A 123 -3.97 2.62 20.24
C VAL A 123 -4.53 4.03 20.47
N LYS A 124 -5.78 4.30 20.10
CA LYS A 124 -6.41 5.62 20.31
C LYS A 124 -6.65 5.95 21.78
N ALA A 125 -6.93 4.95 22.60
CA ALA A 125 -7.00 5.05 24.05
C ALA A 125 -5.60 5.20 24.70
N LYS A 126 -4.52 5.21 23.91
CA LYS A 126 -3.12 5.33 24.36
C LYS A 126 -2.67 4.19 25.29
N LEU A 127 -3.33 3.03 25.22
CA LEU A 127 -2.95 1.86 26.01
C LEU A 127 -1.71 1.14 25.45
N CYS A 128 -1.42 1.35 24.17
CA CYS A 128 -0.25 0.82 23.48
C CYS A 128 0.12 1.72 22.29
N ARG A 129 1.38 1.62 21.81
CA ARG A 129 1.83 2.30 20.58
C ARG A 129 1.52 1.48 19.33
N ARG A 130 1.51 0.14 19.44
CA ARG A 130 1.20 -0.84 18.38
C ARG A 130 0.60 -2.08 19.03
N VAL A 131 -0.27 -2.80 18.31
CA VAL A 131 -0.91 -4.02 18.79
C VAL A 131 -1.29 -4.93 17.62
N LEU A 132 -1.24 -6.24 17.86
CA LEU A 132 -1.81 -7.28 17.02
C LEU A 132 -2.94 -7.95 17.81
N VAL A 133 -4.06 -8.24 17.15
CA VAL A 133 -5.22 -8.93 17.73
C VAL A 133 -5.52 -10.13 16.83
N GLN A 134 -5.70 -11.31 17.42
CA GLN A 134 -6.04 -12.56 16.73
C GLN A 134 -7.24 -13.21 17.39
#